data_AF-A0A455UK63-F1
#
_entry.id   AF-A0A455UK63-F1
#
_cell.length_a   1.000
_cell.length_b   1.000
_cell.length_c   1.000
_cell.angle_alpha   90.00
_cell.angle_beta   90.00
_cell.angle_gamma   90.00
#
_symmetry.space_group_name_H-M   'P 1'
#
loop_
_entity.id
_entity.type
_entity.pdbx_description
1 polymer ?
#
loop_
_entity_poly.entity_id
_entity_poly.type
_entity_poly.pdbx_seq_one_letter_code
_entity_poly.pdbx_strand_id
1 'polypeptide(L)'
;MPDDYKDAMESVLLARFHFEFDSTTLTPTSQREMASFLEGEDLAGRVLIVGYTDHIGPESYNISLSQRRADAIAGQLHLAWPKARFLTEGHGIYPKLVDGTTDEARAANRRAEIFTWRQTNERLYRPRPDSTKRDAKGARSFWPDGAQGW
;
A
#
# COMPACT_ATOMS: atom_id res chain seq x y z
N MET A 1 17.80 8.36 11.21
CA MET A 1 16.58 8.46 10.38
C MET A 1 16.20 7.06 10.01
N PRO A 2 15.07 6.52 10.46
CA PRO A 2 14.67 5.17 10.07
C PRO A 2 13.89 5.24 8.76
N ASP A 3 14.45 4.58 7.75
CA ASP A 3 13.84 4.28 6.45
C ASP A 3 12.50 3.54 6.65
N ASP A 4 11.40 4.26 6.45
CA ASP A 4 10.28 4.06 5.48
C ASP A 4 9.72 2.65 5.19
N TYR A 5 10.24 1.58 5.81
CA TYR A 5 9.84 0.18 5.56
C TYR A 5 8.93 -0.40 6.66
N LYS A 6 8.56 0.38 7.68
CA LYS A 6 7.92 -0.13 8.91
C LYS A 6 6.76 0.70 9.46
N ASP A 7 6.07 1.47 8.63
CA ASP A 7 4.62 1.65 8.88
C ASP A 7 3.92 0.38 8.39
N ALA A 8 4.01 -0.63 9.26
CA ALA A 8 3.38 -1.94 9.18
C ALA A 8 1.85 -1.82 9.29
N MET A 9 1.25 -1.12 8.33
CA MET A 9 -0.15 -1.24 8.02
C MET A 9 -0.30 -2.48 7.15
N GLU A 10 -0.98 -3.51 7.67
CA GLU A 10 -1.39 -4.67 6.86
C GLU A 10 -2.16 -4.17 5.64
N SER A 11 -1.51 -4.20 4.48
CA SER A 11 -2.18 -3.97 3.21
C SER A 11 -3.10 -5.15 2.96
N VAL A 12 -4.39 -4.91 2.83
CA VAL A 12 -5.37 -5.96 2.55
C VAL A 12 -5.60 -6.00 1.05
N LEU A 13 -5.43 -7.19 0.44
CA LEU A 13 -5.86 -7.41 -0.94
C LEU A 13 -7.37 -7.25 -1.00
N LEU A 14 -7.81 -6.22 -1.70
CA LEU A 14 -9.22 -5.88 -1.82
C LEU A 14 -9.82 -6.48 -3.09
N ALA A 15 -9.11 -6.41 -4.21
CA ALA A 15 -9.58 -6.95 -5.48
C ALA A 15 -8.43 -7.36 -6.40
N ARG A 16 -8.74 -8.22 -7.38
CA ARG A 16 -7.83 -8.67 -8.42
C ARG A 16 -8.56 -8.67 -9.76
N PHE A 17 -7.91 -8.14 -10.78
CA PHE A 17 -8.43 -8.10 -12.15
C PHE A 17 -7.44 -8.71 -13.12
N HIS A 18 -7.95 -9.38 -14.16
CA HIS A 18 -7.15 -10.07 -15.15
C HIS A 18 -7.22 -9.41 -16.52
N PHE A 19 -6.13 -9.53 -17.27
CA PHE A 19 -5.94 -8.89 -18.56
C PHE A 19 -5.78 -9.89 -19.70
N GLU A 20 -6.20 -9.46 -20.88
CA GLU A 20 -5.91 -10.16 -22.13
C GLU A 20 -4.39 -10.23 -22.39
N PHE A 21 -3.99 -11.19 -23.22
CA PHE A 21 -2.59 -11.38 -23.56
C PHE A 21 -1.99 -10.11 -24.17
N ASP A 22 -0.78 -9.77 -23.71
CA ASP A 22 -0.03 -8.59 -24.17
C ASP A 22 -0.80 -7.26 -24.19
N SER A 23 -1.76 -7.11 -23.28
CA SER A 23 -2.71 -5.99 -23.31
C SER A 23 -2.93 -5.36 -21.92
N THR A 24 -3.44 -4.13 -21.94
CA THR A 24 -4.05 -3.42 -20.80
C THR A 24 -5.57 -3.51 -20.81
N THR A 25 -6.16 -4.28 -21.74
CA THR A 25 -7.59 -4.59 -21.78
C THR A 25 -7.91 -5.67 -20.76
N LEU A 26 -8.87 -5.38 -19.88
CA LEU A 26 -9.43 -6.37 -18.96
C LEU A 26 -10.17 -7.47 -19.70
N THR A 27 -10.07 -8.70 -19.20
CA THR A 27 -10.89 -9.81 -19.68
C THR A 27 -12.38 -9.49 -19.52
N PRO A 28 -13.28 -10.07 -20.33
CA PRO A 28 -14.72 -9.85 -20.19
C PRO A 28 -15.26 -10.14 -18.78
N THR A 29 -14.68 -11.13 -18.10
CA THR A 29 -15.01 -11.42 -16.69
C THR A 29 -14.57 -10.30 -15.77
N SER A 30 -13.31 -9.85 -15.86
CA SER A 30 -12.83 -8.76 -15.02
C SER A 30 -13.43 -7.39 -15.34
N GLN A 31 -13.97 -7.17 -16.53
CA GLN A 31 -14.79 -6.00 -16.82
C GLN A 31 -16.09 -6.00 -16.00
N ARG A 32 -16.75 -7.15 -15.87
CA ARG A 32 -17.95 -7.29 -15.03
C ARG A 32 -17.60 -7.17 -13.54
N GLU A 33 -16.52 -7.80 -13.11
CA GLU A 33 -16.03 -7.68 -11.73
C GLU A 33 -15.69 -6.23 -11.39
N MET A 34 -15.07 -5.48 -12.32
CA MET A 34 -14.78 -4.06 -12.14
C MET A 34 -16.05 -3.24 -11.99
N ALA A 35 -17.07 -3.49 -12.81
CA ALA A 35 -18.35 -2.80 -12.68
C ALA A 35 -18.98 -3.05 -11.30
N SER A 36 -19.05 -4.31 -10.86
CA SER A 36 -19.55 -4.65 -9.52
C SER A 36 -18.70 -4.07 -8.39
N PHE A 37 -17.38 -4.00 -8.57
CA PHE A 37 -16.46 -3.39 -7.61
C PHE A 37 -16.70 -1.89 -7.45
N LEU A 38 -16.89 -1.16 -8.56
CA LEU A 38 -17.18 0.27 -8.55
C LEU A 38 -18.54 0.59 -7.90
N GLU A 39 -19.50 -0.33 -7.99
CA GLU A 39 -20.81 -0.18 -7.35
C GLU A 39 -20.79 -0.55 -5.85
N GLY A 40 -19.96 -1.53 -5.47
CA GLY A 40 -19.95 -2.11 -4.13
C GLY A 40 -19.00 -1.45 -3.13
N GLU A 41 -18.01 -0.70 -3.61
CA GLU A 41 -16.96 -0.11 -2.76
C GLU A 41 -17.03 1.42 -2.73
N ASP A 42 -16.45 2.01 -1.68
CA ASP A 42 -16.20 3.45 -1.59
C ASP A 42 -14.77 3.68 -1.09
N LEU A 43 -13.84 3.83 -2.04
CA LEU A 43 -12.42 3.93 -1.70
C LEU A 43 -12.05 5.33 -1.24
N ALA A 44 -11.40 5.39 -0.08
CA ALA A 44 -10.83 6.61 0.48
C ALA A 44 -9.40 6.37 0.97
N GLY A 45 -8.64 7.45 1.10
CA GLY A 45 -7.27 7.39 1.60
C GLY A 45 -6.28 6.93 0.53
N ARG A 46 -5.27 6.15 0.94
CA ARG A 46 -4.27 5.61 0.01
C ARG A 46 -4.75 4.27 -0.53
N VAL A 47 -4.56 4.04 -1.82
CA VAL A 47 -4.83 2.77 -2.50
C VAL A 47 -3.59 2.40 -3.31
N LEU A 48 -3.04 1.20 -3.10
CA LEU A 48 -1.93 0.68 -3.89
C LEU A 48 -2.48 -0.26 -4.96
N ILE A 49 -1.99 -0.13 -6.19
CA ILE A 49 -2.35 -0.99 -7.30
C ILE A 49 -1.06 -1.56 -7.86
N VAL A 50 -0.94 -2.89 -7.84
CA VAL A 50 0.25 -3.58 -8.34
C VAL A 50 -0.11 -4.39 -9.56
N GLY A 51 0.60 -4.15 -10.67
CA GLY A 51 0.45 -4.88 -11.91
C GLY A 51 1.47 -6.00 -12.05
N TYR A 52 1.07 -7.06 -12.75
CA TYR A 52 1.91 -8.22 -13.06
C TYR A 52 1.70 -8.70 -14.49
N THR A 53 2.66 -9.47 -14.99
CA THR A 53 2.63 -10.12 -16.31
C THR A 53 2.83 -11.62 -16.17
N ASP A 54 2.60 -12.35 -17.27
CA ASP A 54 3.13 -13.70 -17.39
C ASP A 54 4.63 -13.67 -17.76
N HIS A 55 5.25 -14.84 -17.93
CA HIS A 55 6.68 -14.99 -18.13
C HIS A 55 7.15 -14.73 -19.58
N ILE A 56 6.24 -14.43 -20.52
CA ILE A 56 6.61 -14.28 -21.92
C ILE A 56 7.25 -12.91 -22.16
N GLY A 57 8.36 -12.89 -22.89
CA GLY A 57 9.03 -11.67 -23.34
C GLY A 57 10.11 -11.12 -22.38
N PRO A 58 10.79 -10.04 -22.78
CA PRO A 58 11.90 -9.46 -22.00
C PRO A 58 11.44 -8.89 -20.66
N GLU A 59 12.33 -8.90 -19.67
CA GLU A 59 12.05 -8.34 -18.34
C GLU A 59 11.65 -6.87 -18.39
N SER A 60 12.41 -6.02 -19.10
CA SER A 60 12.11 -4.58 -19.23
C SER A 60 10.74 -4.32 -19.85
N TYR A 61 10.33 -5.19 -20.79
CA TYR A 61 9.02 -5.13 -21.40
C TYR A 61 7.93 -5.47 -20.38
N ASN A 62 8.12 -6.54 -19.61
CA ASN A 62 7.18 -6.98 -18.59
C ASN A 62 7.03 -5.98 -17.44
N ILE A 63 8.12 -5.33 -17.01
CA ILE A 63 8.07 -4.20 -16.05
C ILE A 63 7.22 -3.06 -16.63
N SER A 64 7.44 -2.70 -17.90
CA SER A 64 6.68 -1.63 -18.55
C SER A 64 5.19 -1.99 -18.72
N LEU A 65 4.87 -3.23 -19.10
CA LEU A 65 3.50 -3.69 -19.32
C LEU A 65 2.73 -3.80 -18.00
N SER A 66 3.35 -4.35 -16.96
CA SER A 66 2.74 -4.41 -15.62
C SER A 66 2.42 -3.02 -15.07
N GLN A 67 3.31 -2.04 -15.24
CA GLN A 67 3.04 -0.66 -14.83
C GLN A 67 1.80 -0.09 -15.55
N ARG A 68 1.73 -0.24 -16.89
CA ARG A 68 0.58 0.23 -17.66
C ARG A 68 -0.74 -0.43 -17.24
N ARG A 69 -0.71 -1.69 -16.80
CA ARG A 69 -1.89 -2.38 -16.26
C ARG A 69 -2.35 -1.77 -14.95
N ALA A 70 -1.42 -1.49 -14.04
CA ALA A 70 -1.74 -0.80 -12.79
C ALA A 70 -2.32 0.60 -13.05
N ASP A 71 -1.73 1.35 -13.98
CA ASP A 71 -2.21 2.69 -14.37
C ASP A 71 -3.59 2.64 -15.02
N ALA A 72 -3.89 1.61 -15.83
CA ALA A 72 -5.21 1.43 -16.44
C ALA A 72 -6.32 1.24 -15.39
N ILE A 73 -6.05 0.44 -14.34
CA ILE A 73 -6.97 0.30 -13.20
C ILE A 73 -7.11 1.64 -12.48
N ALA A 74 -5.99 2.29 -12.14
CA ALA A 74 -6.00 3.57 -11.43
C ALA A 74 -6.83 4.63 -12.18
N GLY A 75 -6.74 4.69 -13.51
CA GLY A 75 -7.53 5.58 -14.34
C GLY A 75 -9.04 5.35 -14.18
N GLN A 76 -9.49 4.09 -14.15
CA GLN A 76 -10.91 3.77 -13.93
C GLN A 76 -11.35 4.13 -12.51
N LEU A 77 -10.54 3.81 -11.50
CA LEU A 77 -10.88 4.10 -10.11
C LEU A 77 -10.87 5.60 -9.79
N HIS A 78 -9.99 6.37 -10.43
CA HIS A 78 -9.90 7.81 -10.24
C HIS A 78 -11.15 8.56 -10.69
N LEU A 79 -11.83 8.05 -11.73
CA LEU A 79 -13.11 8.62 -12.17
C LEU A 79 -14.20 8.44 -11.11
N ALA A 80 -14.21 7.32 -10.40
CA ALA A 80 -15.18 7.04 -9.33
C ALA A 80 -14.80 7.73 -8.01
N TRP A 81 -13.52 7.70 -7.63
CA TRP A 81 -13.03 8.18 -6.34
C TRP A 81 -11.87 9.18 -6.51
N PRO A 82 -12.14 10.40 -7.03
CA PRO A 82 -11.09 11.39 -7.34
C PRO A 82 -10.34 11.90 -6.10
N LYS A 83 -10.89 11.68 -4.89
CA LYS A 83 -10.26 12.07 -3.62
C LYS A 83 -9.31 10.99 -3.07
N ALA A 84 -9.38 9.76 -3.57
CA ALA A 84 -8.46 8.71 -3.19
C ALA A 84 -7.08 8.95 -3.83
N ARG A 85 -6.02 8.53 -3.12
CA ARG A 85 -4.63 8.63 -3.58
C ARG A 85 -4.20 7.27 -4.10
N PHE A 86 -4.18 7.13 -5.43
CA PHE A 86 -3.74 5.91 -6.09
C PHE A 86 -2.21 5.94 -6.27
N LEU A 87 -1.57 4.86 -5.84
CA LEU A 87 -0.16 4.56 -6.10
C LEU A 87 -0.11 3.34 -7.01
N THR A 88 0.66 3.39 -8.09
CA THR A 88 0.75 2.31 -9.07
C THR A 88 2.17 1.77 -9.17
N GLU A 89 2.31 0.45 -9.19
CA GLU A 89 3.59 -0.23 -9.31
C GLU A 89 3.52 -1.37 -10.33
N GLY A 90 4.50 -1.45 -11.23
CA GLY A 90 4.70 -2.58 -12.13
C GLY A 90 5.81 -3.50 -11.64
N HIS A 91 5.46 -4.73 -11.26
CA HIS A 91 6.44 -5.70 -10.73
C HIS A 91 6.90 -6.73 -11.77
N GLY A 92 6.42 -6.62 -13.01
CA GLY A 92 6.75 -7.56 -14.06
C GLY A 92 6.19 -8.94 -13.75
N ILE A 93 7.04 -9.97 -13.82
CA ILE A 93 6.61 -11.37 -13.76
C ILE A 93 6.47 -11.91 -12.32
N TYR A 94 6.92 -11.16 -11.31
CA TYR A 94 6.98 -11.62 -9.92
C TYR A 94 6.27 -10.66 -8.95
N PRO A 95 5.76 -11.17 -7.81
CA PRO A 95 5.52 -12.59 -7.54
C PRO A 95 4.48 -13.22 -8.49
N LYS A 96 4.69 -14.50 -8.80
CA LYS A 96 3.72 -15.31 -9.56
C LYS A 96 2.57 -15.70 -8.64
N LEU A 97 1.35 -15.60 -9.17
CA LEU A 97 0.16 -16.13 -8.50
C LEU A 97 0.08 -17.64 -8.67
N VAL A 98 0.37 -18.12 -9.88
CA VAL A 98 0.39 -19.54 -10.24
C VAL A 98 1.70 -19.85 -10.93
N ASP A 99 2.43 -20.83 -10.42
CA ASP A 99 3.62 -21.34 -11.10
C ASP A 99 3.25 -22.17 -12.32
N GLY A 100 4.12 -22.15 -13.33
CA GLY A 100 3.97 -22.96 -14.54
C GLY A 100 3.94 -22.15 -15.82
N THR A 101 3.82 -22.87 -16.93
CA THR A 101 3.90 -22.33 -18.29
C THR A 101 2.66 -22.62 -19.14
N THR A 102 1.60 -23.18 -18.54
CA THR A 102 0.33 -23.40 -19.23
C THR A 102 -0.38 -22.08 -19.49
N ASP A 103 -1.33 -22.07 -20.42
CA ASP A 103 -2.08 -20.86 -20.75
C ASP A 103 -2.96 -20.39 -19.59
N GLU A 104 -3.45 -21.32 -18.77
CA GLU A 104 -4.17 -21.02 -17.53
C GLU A 104 -3.27 -20.34 -16.50
N ALA A 105 -2.05 -20.86 -16.29
CA ALA A 105 -1.07 -20.26 -15.39
C ALA A 105 -0.66 -18.86 -15.88
N ARG A 106 -0.48 -18.68 -17.19
CA ARG A 106 -0.19 -17.37 -17.79
C ARG A 106 -1.37 -16.42 -17.58
N ALA A 107 -2.60 -16.85 -17.84
CA ALA A 107 -3.79 -16.03 -17.64
C ALA A 107 -3.95 -15.56 -16.19
N ALA A 108 -3.71 -16.46 -15.23
CA ALA A 108 -3.73 -16.12 -13.80
C ALA A 108 -2.66 -15.07 -13.43
N ASN A 109 -1.50 -15.08 -14.09
CA ASN A 109 -0.41 -14.15 -13.81
C ASN A 109 -0.56 -12.78 -14.49
N ARG A 110 -1.34 -12.67 -15.59
CA ARG A 110 -1.68 -11.40 -16.23
C ARG A 110 -2.75 -10.65 -15.43
N ARG A 111 -2.34 -9.99 -14.35
CA ARG A 111 -3.27 -9.41 -13.38
C ARG A 111 -2.83 -8.05 -12.85
N ALA A 112 -3.75 -7.36 -12.22
CA ALA A 112 -3.48 -6.26 -11.29
C ALA A 112 -4.23 -6.51 -9.99
N GLU A 113 -3.63 -6.10 -8.88
CA GLU A 113 -4.15 -6.29 -7.53
C GLU A 113 -4.29 -4.94 -6.84
N ILE A 114 -5.42 -4.73 -6.18
CA ILE A 114 -5.73 -3.53 -5.41
C ILE A 114 -5.53 -3.85 -3.94
N PHE A 115 -4.76 -3.01 -3.26
CA PHE A 115 -4.53 -3.07 -1.84
C PHE A 115 -4.97 -1.78 -1.17
N THR A 116 -5.60 -1.92 -0.01
CA THR A 116 -5.90 -0.80 0.89
C THR A 116 -5.17 -0.99 2.19
N TRP A 117 -4.82 0.12 2.83
CA TRP A 117 -4.24 0.07 4.17
C TRP A 117 -5.37 0.08 5.18
N ARG A 118 -5.50 -0.99 5.98
CA ARG A 118 -6.42 -0.99 7.12
C ARG A 118 -5.92 0.02 8.15
N GLN A 119 -6.68 1.09 8.39
CA GLN A 119 -6.51 1.88 9.60
C GLN A 119 -6.86 1.00 10.81
N THR A 120 -5.86 0.31 11.38
CA THR A 120 -6.00 -0.19 12.74
C THR A 120 -6.12 1.03 13.64
N ASN A 121 -7.29 1.17 14.27
CA ASN A 121 -7.66 2.26 15.17
C ASN A 121 -6.45 2.72 16.02
N GLU A 122 -5.91 3.92 15.75
CA GLU A 122 -4.70 4.48 16.38
C GLU A 122 -4.81 4.72 17.90
N ARG A 123 -5.92 4.32 18.54
CA ARG A 123 -6.20 4.60 19.95
C ARG A 123 -5.37 3.78 20.95
N LEU A 124 -4.59 2.79 20.50
CA LEU A 124 -3.76 1.95 21.37
C LEU A 124 -2.25 2.16 21.22
N TYR A 125 -1.79 2.88 20.19
CA TYR A 125 -0.38 3.25 20.10
C TYR A 125 -0.16 4.63 20.75
N ARG A 126 -0.15 4.66 22.09
CA ARG A 126 0.43 5.79 22.81
C ARG A 126 1.95 5.57 22.82
N PRO A 127 2.76 6.30 22.03
CA PRO A 127 4.21 6.18 22.16
C PRO A 127 4.58 6.46 23.61
N ARG A 128 5.42 5.60 24.21
CA ARG A 128 5.97 5.90 25.54
C ARG A 128 6.68 7.26 25.44
N PRO A 129 6.43 8.20 26.37
CA PRO A 129 7.22 9.42 26.38
C PRO A 129 8.69 9.03 26.48
N ASP A 130 9.47 9.58 25.55
CA ASP A 130 10.92 9.41 25.44
C ASP A 130 11.59 9.65 26.80
N SER A 131 12.36 8.67 27.28
CA SER A 131 13.10 8.75 28.55
C SER A 131 14.42 9.51 28.46
N THR A 132 14.71 10.16 27.33
CA THR A 132 16.00 10.86 27.10
C THR A 132 15.94 12.38 27.15
N LYS A 133 15.00 12.96 27.92
CA LYS A 133 15.18 14.31 28.48
C LYS A 133 15.15 14.25 30.00
N ARG A 134 16.33 14.04 30.59
CA ARG A 134 16.59 14.56 31.93
C ARG A 134 16.76 16.05 31.78
N ASP A 135 15.70 16.76 32.14
CA ASP A 135 15.68 18.21 32.26
C ASP A 135 16.73 18.62 33.30
N ALA A 136 17.86 19.15 32.83
CA ALA A 136 18.80 19.86 33.68
C ALA A 136 18.18 21.20 34.04
N LYS A 137 17.37 21.23 35.10
CA LYS A 137 17.05 22.45 35.89
C LYS A 137 16.33 22.07 37.18
N GLY A 138 17.02 22.21 38.31
CA GLY A 138 16.37 22.11 39.62
C GLY A 138 17.26 21.66 40.79
N ALA A 139 18.48 22.19 40.93
CA ALA A 139 19.15 22.14 42.23
C ALA A 139 18.78 23.40 43.02
N ARG A 140 18.00 23.20 44.08
CA ARG A 140 17.51 24.22 45.02
C ARG A 140 18.66 24.68 45.92
N SER A 141 18.80 25.99 46.12
CA SER A 141 19.46 26.60 47.28
C SER A 141 18.45 27.51 47.96
N PHE A 142 17.79 27.00 49.01
CA PHE A 142 16.96 27.78 49.92
C PHE A 142 17.22 27.23 51.32
N TRP A 143 18.16 27.84 52.02
CA TRP A 143 18.33 27.66 53.46
C TRP A 143 17.39 28.66 54.16
N PRO A 144 16.55 28.26 55.12
CA PRO A 144 15.91 29.21 56.01
C PRO A 144 16.80 29.46 57.23
N ASP A 145 17.00 30.74 57.53
CA ASP A 145 17.64 31.25 58.74
C ASP A 145 16.83 30.93 60.00
N GLY A 146 17.56 30.66 61.10
CA GLY A 146 17.09 30.95 62.45
C GLY A 146 17.60 30.01 63.55
N ALA A 147 18.64 30.41 64.29
CA ALA A 147 18.58 30.60 65.77
C ALA A 147 19.97 30.81 66.43
N GLN A 148 20.14 31.99 67.04
CA GLN A 148 20.69 32.30 68.38
C GLN A 148 22.10 31.86 68.83
N GLY A 149 22.84 32.84 69.36
CA GLY A 149 23.37 32.73 70.73
C GLY A 149 24.88 32.93 70.93
N TRP A 150 25.20 34.06 71.57
CA TRP A 150 26.40 34.44 72.36
C TRP A 150 27.77 34.50 71.66
#